data_AF-A0A2V5ZP95-F1
#
_entry.id   AF-A0A2V5ZP95-F1
#
_cell.length_a   1.000
_cell.length_b   1.000
_cell.length_c   1.000
_cell.angle_alpha   90.00
_cell.angle_beta   90.00
_cell.angle_gamma   90.00
#
_symmetry.space_group_name_H-M   'P 1'
#
loop_
_entity.id
_entity.type
_entity.pdbx_description
1 polymer ?
#
loop_
_entity_poly.entity_id
_entity_poly.type
_entity_poly.pdbx_seq_one_letter_code
_entity_poly.pdbx_strand_id
1 'polypeptide(L)'
;KLISLPVDLVTTIKSEIPEETLRKMNNGRLPNSVSNLAPDAPYLAVLNKQSIQAPYHSIIGNRGKPGPLADSSDGVVPYWSSHLNGAQSEKIVPGPHGACELPETIAELDRILRLHLKSTSRRSNGTLAARD
;
A
#
# COMPACT_ATOMS: atom_id res chain seq x y z
N LYS A 1 2.65 -21.76 5.71
CA LYS A 1 1.22 -21.53 6.02
C LYS A 1 0.60 -20.83 4.81
N LEU A 2 -0.42 -21.41 4.17
CA LEU A 2 -1.20 -20.70 3.15
C LEU A 2 -2.04 -19.62 3.84
N ILE A 3 -1.97 -18.39 3.35
CA ILE A 3 -2.79 -17.27 3.81
C ILE A 3 -3.99 -17.23 2.86
N SER A 4 -5.20 -17.37 3.40
CA SER A 4 -6.44 -17.30 2.62
C SER A 4 -6.78 -15.85 2.26
N LEU A 5 -7.32 -15.64 1.06
CA LEU A 5 -7.74 -14.32 0.60
C LEU A 5 -9.04 -13.87 1.31
N PRO A 6 -9.21 -12.57 1.58
CA PRO A 6 -10.48 -12.01 2.07
C PRO A 6 -11.64 -12.36 1.14
N VAL A 7 -12.83 -12.61 1.73
CA VAL A 7 -14.04 -13.04 1.00
C VAL A 7 -14.43 -12.04 -0.09
N ASP A 8 -14.34 -10.75 0.21
CA ASP A 8 -14.70 -9.65 -0.71
C ASP A 8 -13.88 -9.72 -2.00
N LEU A 9 -12.59 -10.06 -1.89
CA LEU A 9 -11.66 -10.16 -3.01
C LEU A 9 -12.03 -11.34 -3.93
N VAL A 10 -12.39 -12.49 -3.35
CA VAL A 10 -12.84 -13.66 -4.13
C VAL A 10 -14.13 -13.35 -4.88
N THR A 11 -15.06 -12.62 -4.26
CA THR A 11 -16.31 -12.23 -4.93
C THR A 11 -16.09 -11.25 -6.07
N THR A 12 -15.22 -10.24 -5.90
CA THR A 12 -14.90 -9.27 -6.96
C THR A 12 -14.15 -9.91 -8.13
N ILE A 13 -13.24 -10.84 -7.84
CA ILE A 13 -12.54 -11.60 -8.89
C ILE A 13 -13.53 -12.41 -9.73
N LYS A 14 -14.49 -13.10 -9.10
CA LYS A 14 -15.50 -13.89 -9.81
C LYS A 14 -16.43 -13.03 -10.66
N SER A 15 -16.70 -11.79 -10.24
CA SER A 15 -17.60 -10.90 -10.97
C SER A 15 -16.92 -10.16 -12.12
N GLU A 16 -15.65 -9.81 -12.00
CA GLU A 16 -14.93 -9.02 -13.02
C GLU A 16 -14.12 -9.85 -14.02
N ILE A 17 -13.71 -11.06 -13.63
CA ILE A 17 -12.87 -11.90 -14.46
C ILE A 17 -13.70 -13.05 -15.03
N PRO A 18 -13.83 -13.18 -16.36
CA PRO A 18 -14.50 -14.32 -16.98
C PRO A 18 -13.92 -15.65 -16.47
N GLU A 19 -14.79 -16.61 -16.17
CA GLU A 19 -14.43 -17.96 -15.65
C GLU A 19 -13.37 -18.67 -16.52
N GLU A 20 -13.36 -18.44 -17.83
CA GLU A 20 -12.32 -18.96 -18.73
C GLU A 20 -10.95 -18.38 -18.46
N THR A 21 -10.89 -17.09 -18.12
CA THR A 21 -9.65 -16.40 -17.77
C THR A 21 -9.15 -16.84 -16.39
N LEU A 22 -10.04 -17.13 -15.44
CA LEU A 22 -9.69 -17.74 -14.14
C LEU A 22 -9.07 -19.13 -14.30
N ARG A 23 -9.64 -19.95 -15.18
CA ARG A 23 -9.12 -21.29 -15.51
C ARG A 23 -7.75 -21.24 -16.19
N LYS A 24 -7.52 -20.25 -17.06
CA LYS A 24 -6.23 -20.03 -17.75
C LYS A 24 -5.19 -19.36 -16.86
N MET A 25 -5.59 -18.59 -15.85
CA MET A 25 -4.70 -17.77 -15.02
C MET A 25 -3.68 -18.56 -14.19
N ASN A 26 -3.81 -19.89 -14.05
CA ASN A 26 -2.88 -20.60 -13.17
C ASN A 26 -2.75 -22.12 -13.36
N ASN A 27 -3.14 -22.70 -14.52
CA ASN A 27 -3.21 -24.17 -14.67
C ASN A 27 -3.96 -24.87 -13.49
N GLY A 28 -4.95 -24.20 -12.89
CA GLY A 28 -5.68 -24.70 -11.71
C GLY A 28 -4.96 -24.58 -10.35
N ARG A 29 -3.85 -23.83 -10.25
CA ARG A 29 -3.14 -23.57 -8.98
C ARG A 29 -3.63 -22.27 -8.34
N LEU A 30 -3.46 -22.12 -7.02
CA LEU A 30 -3.71 -20.83 -6.36
C LEU A 30 -2.50 -19.90 -6.54
N PRO A 31 -2.69 -18.58 -6.67
CA PRO A 31 -1.59 -17.62 -6.79
C PRO A 31 -0.60 -17.77 -5.63
N ASN A 32 0.69 -17.77 -5.92
CA ASN A 32 1.76 -17.83 -4.93
C ASN A 32 2.58 -16.53 -4.93
N SER A 33 3.49 -16.39 -3.96
CA SER A 33 4.25 -15.15 -3.75
C SER A 33 5.10 -14.72 -4.96
N VAL A 34 5.38 -15.61 -5.91
CA VAL A 34 6.16 -15.31 -7.12
C VAL A 34 5.24 -14.94 -8.28
N SER A 35 4.14 -15.68 -8.49
CA SER A 35 3.14 -15.31 -9.50
C SER A 35 2.42 -14.01 -9.17
N ASN A 36 2.50 -13.56 -7.91
CA ASN A 36 1.98 -12.28 -7.45
C ASN A 36 2.87 -11.08 -7.81
N LEU A 37 4.12 -11.29 -8.24
CA LEU A 37 5.06 -10.22 -8.59
C LEU A 37 5.09 -9.90 -10.09
N ALA A 38 4.33 -10.64 -10.91
CA ALA A 38 4.20 -10.36 -12.33
C ALA A 38 3.33 -9.10 -12.52
N PRO A 39 3.84 -8.03 -13.17
CA PRO A 39 3.09 -6.78 -13.36
C PRO A 39 1.78 -6.95 -14.15
N ASP A 40 1.69 -8.00 -14.96
CA ASP A 40 0.55 -8.36 -15.80
C ASP A 40 -0.41 -9.35 -15.12
N ALA A 41 -0.19 -9.68 -13.84
CA ALA A 41 -1.08 -10.57 -13.11
C ALA A 41 -2.50 -9.96 -13.06
N PRO A 42 -3.52 -10.62 -13.64
CA PRO A 42 -4.83 -9.99 -13.84
C PRO A 42 -5.56 -9.62 -12.55
N TYR A 43 -5.25 -10.30 -11.44
CA TYR A 43 -5.79 -9.97 -10.13
C TYR A 43 -5.23 -8.64 -9.58
N LEU A 44 -3.98 -8.25 -9.92
CA LEU A 44 -3.42 -6.94 -9.54
C LEU A 44 -4.15 -5.80 -10.24
N ALA A 45 -4.57 -6.00 -11.49
CA ALA A 45 -5.36 -5.02 -12.22
C ALA A 45 -6.71 -4.75 -11.53
N VAL A 46 -7.35 -5.80 -10.99
CA VAL A 46 -8.59 -5.66 -10.21
C VAL A 46 -8.32 -4.95 -8.88
N LEU A 47 -7.26 -5.33 -8.17
CA LEU A 47 -6.89 -4.68 -6.90
C LEU A 47 -6.55 -3.20 -7.08
N ASN A 48 -5.85 -2.84 -8.16
CA ASN A 48 -5.48 -1.46 -8.44
C ASN A 48 -6.69 -0.54 -8.73
N LYS A 49 -7.83 -1.12 -9.14
CA LYS A 49 -9.10 -0.35 -9.28
C LYS A 49 -9.76 -0.05 -7.95
N GLN A 50 -9.42 -0.78 -6.88
CA GLN A 50 -10.05 -0.59 -5.58
C GLN A 50 -9.38 0.56 -4.83
N SER A 51 -10.18 1.47 -4.32
CA SER A 51 -9.68 2.60 -3.53
C SER A 51 -9.38 2.17 -2.09
N ILE A 52 -8.27 2.66 -1.55
CA ILE A 52 -7.92 2.48 -0.14
C ILE A 52 -8.87 3.33 0.70
N GLN A 53 -9.74 2.66 1.47
CA GLN A 53 -10.77 3.32 2.29
C GLN A 53 -10.22 3.90 3.61
N ALA A 54 -9.12 3.35 4.11
CA ALA A 54 -8.51 3.81 5.35
C ALA A 54 -7.56 5.00 5.09
N PRO A 55 -7.46 5.97 6.01
CA PRO A 55 -6.40 6.97 5.97
C PRO A 55 -5.02 6.29 5.93
N TYR A 56 -4.17 6.74 5.02
CA TYR A 56 -2.82 6.19 4.86
C TYR A 56 -1.80 7.26 4.56
N HIS A 57 -0.53 6.92 4.77
CA HIS A 57 0.64 7.76 4.53
C HIS A 57 1.68 6.94 3.76
N SER A 58 2.47 7.60 2.93
CA SER A 58 3.52 6.98 2.12
C SER A 58 4.91 7.46 2.57
N ILE A 59 5.87 6.54 2.70
CA ILE A 59 7.29 6.85 2.91
C ILE A 59 8.07 6.14 1.81
N ILE A 60 8.69 6.90 0.90
CA ILE A 60 9.25 6.37 -0.35
C ILE A 60 10.74 6.71 -0.44
N GLY A 61 11.57 5.71 -0.74
CA GLY A 61 13.01 5.87 -0.95
C GLY A 61 13.35 6.39 -2.35
N ASN A 62 14.38 7.24 -2.48
CA ASN A 62 14.91 7.67 -3.78
C ASN A 62 16.45 7.53 -3.92
N ARG A 63 17.10 6.86 -2.96
CA ARG A 63 18.57 6.72 -2.83
C ARG A 63 19.35 8.04 -2.72
N GLY A 64 18.68 9.16 -2.47
CA GLY A 64 19.30 10.48 -2.42
C GLY A 64 19.85 10.97 -3.76
N LYS A 65 19.42 10.36 -4.88
CA LYS A 65 19.88 10.79 -6.21
C LYS A 65 19.21 12.11 -6.61
N PRO A 66 19.96 13.09 -7.12
CA PRO A 66 19.38 14.33 -7.63
C PRO A 66 18.59 14.06 -8.91
N GLY A 67 17.60 14.91 -9.19
CA GLY A 67 16.80 14.84 -10.41
C GLY A 67 15.30 14.87 -10.13
N PRO A 68 14.47 14.76 -11.19
CA PRO A 68 13.03 14.73 -11.06
C PRO A 68 12.56 13.53 -10.21
N LEU A 69 11.63 13.77 -9.28
CA LEU A 69 11.07 12.71 -8.43
C LEU A 69 10.38 11.62 -9.25
N ALA A 70 9.71 12.00 -10.34
CA ALA A 70 9.01 11.09 -11.25
C ALA A 70 9.94 10.01 -11.84
N ASP A 71 11.21 10.34 -12.04
CA ASP A 71 12.22 9.45 -12.62
C ASP A 71 13.06 8.73 -11.54
N SER A 72 12.71 8.95 -10.27
CA SER A 72 13.48 8.42 -9.14
C SER A 72 13.09 6.98 -8.79
N SER A 73 13.95 6.32 -8.02
CA SER A 73 13.76 4.96 -7.55
C SER A 73 14.61 4.67 -6.32
N ASP A 74 14.09 3.82 -5.44
CA ASP A 74 14.81 3.25 -4.30
C ASP A 74 15.87 2.20 -4.71
N GLY A 75 15.98 1.91 -6.01
CA GLY A 75 16.89 0.92 -6.60
C GLY A 75 16.22 -0.39 -7.00
N VAL A 76 14.97 -0.61 -6.60
CA VAL A 76 14.15 -1.77 -6.97
C VAL A 76 12.83 -1.31 -7.56
N VAL A 77 12.16 -0.38 -6.89
CA VAL A 77 10.84 0.14 -7.25
C VAL A 77 10.98 1.59 -7.73
N PRO A 78 10.44 1.94 -8.91
CA PRO A 78 10.40 3.33 -9.37
C PRO A 78 9.29 4.12 -8.65
N TYR A 79 9.50 5.43 -8.47
CA TYR A 79 8.58 6.30 -7.72
C TYR A 79 7.13 6.20 -8.21
N TRP A 80 6.91 6.24 -9.53
CA TRP A 80 5.56 6.17 -10.12
C TRP A 80 4.82 4.87 -9.78
N SER A 81 5.55 3.78 -9.49
CA SER A 81 4.96 2.50 -9.09
C SER A 81 4.67 2.44 -7.60
N SER A 82 5.45 3.16 -6.78
CA SER A 82 5.24 3.24 -5.32
C SER A 82 4.24 4.32 -4.91
N HIS A 83 4.04 5.34 -5.76
CA HIS A 83 3.19 6.47 -5.49
C HIS A 83 1.71 6.07 -5.54
N LEU A 84 0.95 6.47 -4.53
CA LEU A 84 -0.48 6.22 -4.42
C LEU A 84 -1.22 7.54 -4.19
N ASN A 85 -2.14 7.86 -5.10
CA ASN A 85 -2.96 9.05 -5.02
C ASN A 85 -3.93 8.98 -3.83
N GLY A 86 -3.94 10.04 -3.00
CA GLY A 86 -4.85 10.15 -1.85
C GLY A 86 -4.20 9.86 -0.50
N ALA A 87 -2.88 9.63 -0.46
CA ALA A 87 -2.13 9.59 0.80
C ALA A 87 -2.29 10.92 1.57
N GLN A 88 -2.52 10.85 2.87
CA GLN A 88 -2.62 12.04 3.73
C GLN A 88 -1.28 12.77 3.86
N SER A 89 -0.18 12.04 3.73
CA SER A 89 1.16 12.62 3.51
C SER A 89 2.03 11.64 2.74
N GLU A 90 2.99 12.19 2.02
CA GLU A 90 4.04 11.43 1.35
C GLU A 90 5.40 12.03 1.72
N LYS A 91 6.30 11.20 2.22
CA LYS A 91 7.67 11.60 2.58
C LYS A 91 8.66 10.87 1.70
N ILE A 92 9.49 11.64 1.00
CA ILE A 92 10.65 11.10 0.27
C ILE A 92 11.85 11.05 1.21
N VAL A 93 12.48 9.88 1.29
CA VAL A 93 13.67 9.61 2.10
C VAL A 93 14.85 9.29 1.17
N PRO A 94 16.05 9.84 1.41
CA PRO A 94 17.25 9.55 0.63
C PRO A 94 17.83 8.15 0.92
N GLY A 95 17.02 7.10 0.78
CA GLY A 95 17.36 5.73 1.13
C GLY A 95 17.11 4.70 0.02
N PRO A 96 17.76 3.52 0.09
CA PRO A 96 17.53 2.41 -0.84
C PRO A 96 16.24 1.65 -0.50
N HIS A 97 15.92 0.59 -1.24
CA HIS A 97 14.73 -0.24 -1.00
C HIS A 97 14.61 -0.77 0.44
N GLY A 98 15.74 -1.02 1.12
CA GLY A 98 15.81 -1.42 2.53
C GLY A 98 15.85 -0.26 3.54
N ALA A 99 15.34 0.93 3.20
CA ALA A 99 15.48 2.15 4.00
C ALA A 99 14.67 2.18 5.33
N CYS A 100 14.04 1.09 5.73
CA CYS A 100 13.18 1.03 6.92
C CYS A 100 13.91 1.41 8.21
N GLU A 101 15.20 1.12 8.31
CA GLU A 101 16.02 1.38 9.50
C GLU A 101 16.71 2.76 9.49
N LEU A 102 16.51 3.55 8.43
CA LEU A 102 17.12 4.88 8.37
C LEU A 102 16.50 5.82 9.42
N PRO A 103 17.30 6.68 10.06
CA PRO A 103 16.81 7.64 11.05
C PRO A 103 15.65 8.48 10.54
N GLU A 104 15.68 8.92 9.28
CA GLU A 104 14.64 9.73 8.65
C GLU A 104 13.33 8.95 8.45
N THR A 105 13.43 7.67 8.09
CA THR A 105 12.26 6.78 7.95
C THR A 105 11.62 6.54 9.30
N ILE A 106 12.43 6.22 10.32
CA ILE A 106 11.97 5.99 11.70
C ILE A 106 11.34 7.26 12.28
N ALA A 107 11.96 8.42 12.05
CA ALA A 107 11.43 9.70 12.53
C ALA A 107 10.08 10.04 11.90
N GLU A 108 9.90 9.79 10.59
CA GLU A 108 8.61 10.00 9.94
C GLU A 108 7.56 9.01 10.43
N LEU A 109 7.93 7.75 10.65
CA LEU A 109 7.05 6.76 11.25
C LEU A 109 6.59 7.17 12.65
N ASP A 110 7.51 7.57 13.53
CA ASP A 110 7.19 8.07 14.88
C ASP A 110 6.27 9.30 14.82
N ARG A 111 6.53 10.25 13.91
CA ARG A 111 5.67 11.43 13.70
C ARG A 111 4.24 11.02 13.32
N ILE A 112 4.08 10.08 12.38
CA ILE A 112 2.76 9.58 11.95
C ILE A 112 2.04 8.87 13.10
N LEU A 113 2.73 8.01 13.85
CA LEU A 113 2.13 7.30 14.98
C LEU A 113 1.65 8.28 16.06
N ARG A 114 2.45 9.29 16.40
CA ARG A 114 2.06 10.35 17.36
C ARG A 114 0.90 11.20 16.85
N LEU A 115 0.83 11.48 15.55
CA LEU A 115 -0.29 12.18 14.93
C LEU A 115 -1.60 11.42 15.18
N HIS A 116 -1.62 10.11 14.91
CA HIS A 116 -2.81 9.29 15.09
C HIS A 116 -3.16 9.03 16.56
N LEU A 117 -2.17 8.97 17.46
CA LEU A 117 -2.41 8.88 18.90
C LEU A 117 -3.16 10.12 19.42
N LYS A 118 -2.74 11.32 19.01
CA LYS A 118 -3.43 12.57 19.36
C LYS A 118 -4.85 12.61 18.79
N SER A 119 -5.03 12.26 17.52
CA SER A 119 -6.35 12.19 16.88
C SER A 119 -7.30 11.20 17.56
N THR A 120 -6.77 10.09 18.09
CA THR A 120 -7.56 9.09 18.80
C THR A 120 -7.95 9.58 20.20
N SER A 121 -7.04 10.20 20.94
CA SER A 121 -7.35 10.81 22.25
C SER A 121 -8.40 11.94 22.17
N ARG A 122 -8.40 12.69 21.06
CA ARG A 122 -9.39 13.76 20.84
C ARG A 122 -10.78 13.20 20.54
N ARG A 123 -10.86 12.07 19.84
CA ARG A 123 -12.12 11.34 19.60
C ARG A 123 -12.68 10.72 20.87
N SER A 124 -11.85 10.17 21.77
CA SER A 124 -12.33 9.61 23.04
C SER A 124 -12.84 10.69 24.01
N ASN A 125 -12.21 11.87 24.03
CA ASN A 125 -12.61 12.96 24.93
C ASN A 125 -13.87 13.72 24.45
N GLY A 126 -14.16 13.73 23.14
CA GLY A 126 -15.37 14.37 22.60
C GLY A 126 -16.68 13.61 22.90
N THR A 127 -16.61 12.29 23.11
CA THR A 127 -17.79 11.45 23.37
C THR A 127 -18.33 11.61 24.80
N LEU A 128 -17.52 12.10 25.74
CA LEU A 128 -17.93 12.36 27.12
C LEU A 128 -18.58 13.75 27.32
N ALA A 129 -18.38 14.69 26.39
CA ALA A 129 -18.91 16.06 26.50
C ALA A 129 -20.28 16.27 25.80
N ALA A 130 -20.80 15.27 25.10
CA ALA A 130 -22.08 15.33 24.38
C ALA A 130 -23.25 14.67 25.14
N ARG A 131 -23.11 14.51 26.45
CA ARG A 131 -24.11 13.92 27.36
C ARG A 131 -24.32 14.85 28.55
N ASP A 132 -24.81 16.05 28.29
CA ASP A 132 -25.44 16.94 29.28
C ASP A 132 -26.66 17.62 28.63
#